data_AF-A0ABD5MVH6-F1
#
_entry.id   AF-A0ABD5MVH6-F1
#
_cell.length_a   1.000
_cell.length_b   1.000
_cell.length_c   1.000
_cell.angle_alpha   90.00
_cell.angle_beta   90.00
_cell.angle_gamma   90.00
#
_symmetry.space_group_name_H-M   'P 1'
#
loop_
_entity.id
_entity.type
_entity.pdbx_description
1 polymer ?
#
loop_
_entity_poly.entity_id
_entity_poly.type
_entity_poly.pdbx_seq_one_letter_code
_entity_poly.pdbx_strand_id
1 'polypeptide(L)'
;MVSKRGIIVWIFIFVTFLSIMSSFVMANLLTNNGADYVINPYIIGDLVGALNVETYLWIFITTSFIFLGITCTIIYLRQPPDPEIIKLFLKVGGNLAALKRTQEASTTELAEQMQYSRKVNQKFFSQVSTDLKESNKEALDLLVAQKRAIRKVSSDMVSVIEKKTGEIGDKISGDLKRQEATINGVKRQSQESATSIKEQRSELEEIKLKLERIEGSIAANQSSLKSVDNPEDIKGIGPALGKELRILGIASVGDFLITDPEVIGEKTRVSQEMAENLQAMAQLLMIPGVDSSDAELLVEAGIKSRKELADHDLILLSKKVGEIAKIYVDQGKISKEEYPTMEEISSWIRVAR
;
A
#
# COMPACT_ATOMS: atom_id res chain seq x y z
N MET A 1 35.66 37.68 30.71
CA MET A 1 34.20 37.98 30.66
C MET A 1 33.59 37.84 29.27
N VAL A 2 34.35 38.03 28.18
CA VAL A 2 33.87 37.94 26.79
C VAL A 2 33.42 36.53 26.39
N SER A 3 34.14 35.49 26.80
CA SER A 3 33.79 34.09 26.49
C SER A 3 32.42 33.64 27.03
N LYS A 4 32.07 33.98 28.28
CA LYS A 4 30.75 33.65 28.86
C LYS A 4 29.57 34.27 28.08
N ARG A 5 29.79 35.44 27.46
CA ARG A 5 28.75 36.16 26.69
C ARG A 5 28.59 35.57 25.29
N GLY A 6 29.69 35.23 24.64
CA GLY A 6 29.65 34.52 23.36
C GLY A 6 28.86 33.22 23.48
N ILE A 7 29.09 32.46 24.56
CA ILE A 7 28.35 31.22 24.85
C ILE A 7 26.85 31.49 25.00
N ILE A 8 26.46 32.51 25.77
CA ILE A 8 25.03 32.86 25.95
C ILE A 8 24.37 33.23 24.61
N VAL A 9 25.02 34.07 23.80
CA VAL A 9 24.49 34.45 22.48
C VAL A 9 24.36 33.25 21.55
N TRP A 10 25.36 32.36 21.53
CA TRP A 10 25.31 31.12 20.75
C TRP A 10 24.18 30.19 21.20
N ILE A 11 23.94 30.05 22.51
CA ILE A 11 22.83 29.26 23.04
C ILE A 11 21.49 29.83 22.56
N PHE A 12 21.29 31.15 22.64
CA PHE A 12 20.03 31.77 22.19
C PHE A 12 19.82 31.67 20.67
N ILE A 13 20.86 31.83 19.88
CA ILE A 13 20.81 31.63 18.42
C ILE A 13 20.45 30.18 18.11
N PHE A 14 21.07 29.22 18.79
CA PHE A 14 20.80 27.79 18.59
C PHE A 14 19.37 27.41 18.96
N VAL A 15 18.86 27.91 20.10
CA VAL A 15 17.45 27.68 20.51
C VAL A 15 16.48 28.29 19.50
N THR A 16 16.76 29.50 19.00
CA THR A 16 15.95 30.16 17.95
C THR A 16 15.91 29.31 16.68
N PHE A 17 17.05 28.78 16.25
CA PHE A 17 17.16 27.91 15.09
C PHE A 17 16.36 26.61 15.27
N LEU A 18 16.44 25.96 16.43
CA LEU A 18 15.63 24.77 16.73
C LEU A 18 14.14 25.09 16.70
N SER A 19 13.70 26.24 17.23
CA SER A 19 12.29 26.64 17.17
C SER A 19 11.79 26.81 15.72
N ILE A 20 12.61 27.37 14.84
CA ILE A 20 12.28 27.52 13.41
C ILE A 20 12.15 26.14 12.75
N MET A 21 13.11 25.23 12.96
CA MET A 21 13.06 23.88 12.39
C MET A 21 11.81 23.11 12.86
N SER A 22 11.47 23.19 14.15
CA SER A 22 10.25 22.59 14.69
C SER A 22 8.99 23.17 14.05
N SER A 23 8.96 24.47 13.75
CA SER A 23 7.81 25.08 13.07
C SER A 23 7.61 24.53 11.65
N PHE A 24 8.68 24.25 10.91
CA PHE A 24 8.59 23.62 9.58
C PHE A 24 8.04 22.20 9.64
N VAL A 25 8.48 21.40 10.62
CA VAL A 25 7.94 20.04 10.83
C VAL A 25 6.43 20.09 11.10
N MET A 26 5.99 21.05 11.91
CA MET A 26 4.58 21.21 12.25
C MET A 26 3.75 21.75 11.09
N ALA A 27 4.28 22.67 10.29
CA ALA A 27 3.63 23.12 9.07
C ALA A 27 3.43 21.97 8.06
N ASN A 28 4.43 21.08 7.95
CA ASN A 28 4.32 19.89 7.10
C ASN A 28 3.25 18.91 7.62
N LEU A 29 3.24 18.64 8.93
CA LEU A 29 2.20 17.81 9.55
C LEU A 29 0.81 18.42 9.43
N LEU A 30 0.68 19.74 9.58
CA LEU A 30 -0.58 20.46 9.39
C LEU A 30 -1.10 20.32 7.96
N THR A 31 -0.20 20.42 6.97
CA THR A 31 -0.54 20.30 5.55
C THR A 31 -0.99 18.89 5.18
N ASN A 32 -0.35 17.86 5.74
CA ASN A 32 -0.64 16.47 5.38
C ASN A 32 -1.78 15.84 6.18
N ASN A 33 -1.93 16.20 7.45
CA ASN A 33 -2.83 15.51 8.39
C ASN A 33 -4.01 16.37 8.85
N GLY A 34 -4.04 17.67 8.53
CA GLY A 34 -5.10 18.59 8.94
C GLY A 34 -4.90 19.21 10.34
N ALA A 35 -5.71 20.22 10.64
CA ALA A 35 -5.59 21.03 11.88
C ALA A 35 -5.92 20.26 13.16
N ASP A 36 -6.78 19.25 13.06
CA ASP A 36 -7.25 18.46 14.20
C ASP A 36 -6.29 17.32 14.61
N TYR A 37 -5.15 17.18 13.93
CA TYR A 37 -4.18 16.15 14.28
C TYR A 37 -3.54 16.48 15.64
N VAL A 38 -3.54 15.49 16.53
CA VAL A 38 -3.04 15.64 17.91
C VAL A 38 -1.65 15.03 17.97
N ILE A 39 -0.66 15.82 18.38
CA ILE A 39 0.73 15.38 18.54
C ILE A 39 1.05 15.34 20.03
N ASN A 40 1.76 14.29 20.45
CA ASN A 40 2.37 14.22 21.77
C ASN A 40 3.84 14.65 21.66
N PRO A 41 4.21 15.87 22.09
CA PRO A 41 5.54 16.40 21.83
C PRO A 41 6.61 15.68 22.65
N TYR A 42 7.67 15.19 22.00
CA TYR A 42 8.66 14.31 22.63
C TYR A 42 9.41 14.92 23.83
N ILE A 43 9.55 16.26 23.88
CA ILE A 43 10.35 16.96 24.91
C ILE A 43 9.46 17.57 26.01
N ILE A 44 8.18 17.84 25.73
CA ILE A 44 7.27 18.60 26.62
C ILE A 44 5.97 17.82 26.90
N GLY A 45 5.80 16.65 26.27
CA GLY A 45 4.55 15.88 26.26
C GLY A 45 4.08 15.49 27.65
N ASP A 46 5.01 15.16 28.54
CA ASP A 46 4.68 14.79 29.93
C ASP A 46 4.15 15.97 30.75
N LEU A 47 4.40 17.23 30.33
CA LEU A 47 4.11 18.44 31.10
C LEU A 47 2.88 19.19 30.58
N VAL A 48 2.64 19.15 29.27
CA VAL A 48 1.57 19.92 28.62
C VAL A 48 0.47 19.01 28.04
N GLY A 49 0.72 17.71 27.96
CA GLY A 49 -0.23 16.75 27.40
C GLY A 49 -0.36 16.86 25.89
N ALA A 50 -1.40 16.23 25.37
CA ALA A 50 -1.67 16.16 23.94
C ALA A 50 -2.16 17.52 23.42
N LEU A 51 -1.50 18.05 22.39
CA LEU A 51 -1.83 19.34 21.78
C LEU A 51 -2.16 19.19 20.30
N ASN A 52 -3.06 20.05 19.81
CA ASN A 52 -3.33 20.17 18.38
C ASN A 52 -2.10 20.73 17.66
N VAL A 53 -1.83 20.25 16.44
CA VAL A 53 -0.68 20.70 15.62
C VAL A 53 -0.67 22.22 15.45
N GLU A 54 -1.85 22.82 15.24
CA GLU A 54 -1.98 24.26 15.06
C GLU A 54 -1.50 25.05 16.28
N THR A 55 -1.95 24.65 17.48
CA THR A 55 -1.52 25.27 18.74
C THR A 55 -0.01 25.14 18.92
N TYR A 56 0.53 23.96 18.61
CA TYR A 56 1.97 23.70 18.73
C TYR A 56 2.77 24.56 17.75
N LEU A 57 2.32 24.71 16.50
CA LEU A 57 2.93 25.59 15.50
C LEU A 57 3.03 27.05 15.98
N TRP A 58 1.93 27.60 16.50
CA TRP A 58 1.90 28.99 17.01
C TRP A 58 2.82 29.22 18.19
N ILE A 59 2.97 28.22 19.07
CA ILE A 59 3.92 28.28 20.19
C ILE A 59 5.34 28.44 19.65
N PHE A 60 5.79 27.62 18.70
CA PHE A 60 7.15 27.73 18.15
C PHE A 60 7.42 29.04 17.42
N ILE A 61 6.45 29.52 16.64
CA ILE A 61 6.56 30.81 15.95
C ILE A 61 6.76 31.93 16.99
N THR A 62 5.91 31.99 18.01
CA THR A 62 5.98 33.01 19.07
C THR A 62 7.30 32.92 19.85
N THR A 63 7.70 31.71 20.23
CA THR A 63 8.96 31.46 20.94
C THR A 63 10.18 31.90 20.13
N SER A 64 10.18 31.69 18.81
CA SER A 64 11.29 32.13 17.94
C SER A 64 11.47 33.65 17.93
N PHE A 65 10.38 34.43 17.88
CA PHE A 65 10.45 35.89 17.91
C PHE A 65 10.95 36.42 19.26
N ILE A 66 10.54 35.79 20.37
CA ILE A 66 10.99 36.18 21.71
C ILE A 66 12.51 36.00 21.83
N PHE A 67 13.04 34.83 21.44
CA PHE A 67 14.48 34.58 21.53
C PHE A 67 15.30 35.42 20.56
N LEU A 68 14.77 35.71 19.37
CA LEU A 68 15.39 36.63 18.43
C LEU A 68 15.49 38.05 19.03
N GLY A 69 14.40 38.55 19.62
CA GLY A 69 14.37 39.87 20.26
C GLY A 69 15.36 39.98 21.44
N ILE A 70 15.44 38.94 22.28
CA ILE A 70 16.42 38.86 23.37
C ILE A 70 17.84 38.88 22.81
N THR A 71 18.11 38.10 21.76
CA THR A 71 19.42 38.02 21.12
C THR A 71 19.84 39.38 20.57
N CYS A 72 18.96 40.06 19.83
CA CYS A 72 19.21 41.41 19.32
C CYS A 72 19.51 42.39 20.46
N THR A 73 18.70 42.35 21.53
CA THR A 73 18.87 43.23 22.69
C THR A 73 20.23 43.02 23.37
N ILE A 74 20.69 41.78 23.53
CA ILE A 74 22.00 41.45 24.11
C ILE A 74 23.15 41.95 23.22
N ILE A 75 23.00 41.82 21.89
CA ILE A 75 23.99 42.29 20.92
C ILE A 75 24.08 43.82 20.95
N TYR A 76 22.94 44.51 20.95
CA TYR A 76 22.88 45.98 20.86
C TYR A 76 23.23 46.70 22.18
N LEU A 77 22.87 46.15 23.33
CA LEU A 77 23.08 46.82 24.63
C LEU A 77 24.55 47.02 25.03
N ARG A 78 25.51 46.42 24.30
CA ARG A 78 26.89 46.33 24.79
C ARG A 78 28.01 46.55 23.80
N GLN A 79 27.72 47.02 22.58
CA GLN A 79 28.77 47.65 21.80
C GLN A 79 29.18 48.95 22.51
N PRO A 80 30.46 49.14 22.89
CA PRO A 80 30.91 50.45 23.32
C PRO A 80 30.63 51.39 22.14
N PRO A 81 29.95 52.52 22.35
CA PRO A 81 29.69 53.47 21.27
C PRO A 81 31.04 53.78 20.62
N ASP A 82 31.11 53.57 19.31
CA ASP A 82 32.33 53.78 18.53
C ASP A 82 32.89 55.18 18.88
N PRO A 83 34.18 55.32 19.21
CA PRO A 83 34.77 56.62 19.47
C PRO A 83 34.50 57.63 18.34
N GLU A 84 34.26 57.19 17.09
CA GLU A 84 33.81 58.07 16.01
C GLU A 84 32.39 58.64 16.22
N ILE A 85 31.47 57.86 16.78
CA ILE A 85 30.11 58.29 17.12
C ILE A 85 30.15 59.28 18.30
N ILE A 86 31.03 59.06 19.29
CA ILE A 86 31.23 59.98 20.42
C ILE A 86 31.88 61.30 19.93
N LYS A 87 32.81 61.22 18.97
CA LYS A 87 33.45 62.40 18.35
C LYS A 87 32.46 63.21 17.51
N LEU A 88 31.51 62.55 16.85
CA LEU A 88 30.34 63.18 16.21
C LEU A 88 29.48 63.91 17.24
N PHE A 89 29.16 63.28 18.38
CA PHE A 89 28.39 63.92 19.46
C PHE A 89 29.11 65.09 20.12
N LEU A 90 30.43 65.03 20.33
CA LEU A 90 31.22 66.12 20.90
C LEU A 90 31.43 67.28 19.92
N LYS A 91 31.58 66.99 18.61
CA LYS A 91 31.65 68.02 17.56
C LYS A 91 30.30 68.75 17.40
N VAL A 92 29.19 68.04 17.57
CA VAL A 92 27.85 68.62 17.66
C VAL A 92 27.68 69.45 18.96
N GLY A 93 28.24 68.98 20.08
CA GLY A 93 28.23 69.70 21.37
C GLY A 93 29.04 71.01 21.39
N GLY A 94 30.17 71.09 20.67
CA GLY A 94 30.96 72.32 20.52
C GLY A 94 30.26 73.39 19.67
N ASN A 95 29.58 72.97 18.60
CA ASN A 95 28.74 73.86 17.79
C ASN A 95 27.47 74.31 18.55
N LEU A 96 27.04 73.56 19.57
CA LEU A 96 25.86 73.87 20.38
C LEU A 96 26.01 75.14 21.23
N ALA A 97 27.22 75.50 21.67
CA ALA A 97 27.44 76.71 22.48
C ALA A 97 27.38 78.00 21.64
N ALA A 98 27.87 77.96 20.40
CA ALA A 98 27.69 79.04 19.43
C ALA A 98 26.22 79.12 18.97
N LEU A 99 25.60 77.96 18.72
CA LEU A 99 24.18 77.86 18.42
C LEU A 99 23.32 78.39 19.56
N LYS A 100 23.70 78.21 20.83
CA LYS A 100 22.93 78.67 22.00
C LYS A 100 22.83 80.20 22.08
N ARG A 101 23.86 80.95 21.69
CA ARG A 101 23.80 82.43 21.65
C ARG A 101 22.97 82.94 20.46
N THR A 102 23.07 82.27 19.31
CA THR A 102 22.17 82.53 18.17
C THR A 102 20.74 82.10 18.47
N GLN A 103 20.57 81.03 19.26
CA GLN A 103 19.29 80.53 19.74
C GLN A 103 18.66 81.54 20.71
N GLU A 104 19.41 82.10 21.66
CA GLU A 104 18.90 83.10 22.61
C GLU A 104 18.40 84.37 21.91
N ALA A 105 19.12 84.87 20.91
CA ALA A 105 18.67 86.00 20.07
C ALA A 105 17.48 85.63 19.16
N SER A 106 17.47 84.42 18.59
CA SER A 106 16.32 83.94 17.83
C SER A 106 15.11 83.68 18.73
N THR A 107 15.29 83.30 20.00
CA THR A 107 14.18 82.98 20.91
C THR A 107 13.42 84.21 21.34
N THR A 108 14.05 85.39 21.39
CA THR A 108 13.34 86.65 21.67
C THR A 108 12.53 87.12 20.46
N GLU A 109 13.10 87.05 19.26
CA GLU A 109 12.38 87.38 18.01
C GLU A 109 11.25 86.36 17.73
N LEU A 110 11.52 85.08 17.98
CA LEU A 110 10.56 83.99 17.83
C LEU A 110 9.52 83.99 18.95
N ALA A 111 9.81 84.55 20.14
CA ALA A 111 8.80 84.78 21.18
C ALA A 111 7.82 85.89 20.78
N GLU A 112 8.30 86.98 20.18
CA GLU A 112 7.43 88.04 19.63
C GLU A 112 6.63 87.53 18.43
N GLN A 113 7.26 86.79 17.52
CA GLN A 113 6.58 86.12 16.41
C GLN A 113 5.58 85.06 16.90
N MET A 114 5.89 84.32 17.97
CA MET A 114 4.97 83.36 18.58
C MET A 114 3.80 84.05 19.27
N GLN A 115 3.97 85.24 19.86
CA GLN A 115 2.84 85.99 20.42
C GLN A 115 1.95 86.55 19.32
N TYR A 116 2.53 87.07 18.24
CA TYR A 116 1.78 87.51 17.07
C TYR A 116 1.06 86.33 16.40
N SER A 117 1.78 85.23 16.16
CA SER A 117 1.24 83.98 15.63
C SER A 117 0.20 83.37 16.56
N ARG A 118 0.33 83.46 17.89
CA ARG A 118 -0.73 83.06 18.83
C ARG A 118 -1.99 83.88 18.63
N LYS A 119 -1.90 85.19 18.44
CA LYS A 119 -3.09 86.04 18.20
C LYS A 119 -3.74 85.73 16.86
N VAL A 120 -2.94 85.54 15.81
CA VAL A 120 -3.43 85.16 14.47
C VAL A 120 -4.02 83.75 14.49
N ASN A 121 -3.32 82.79 15.09
CA ASN A 121 -3.78 81.43 15.26
C ASN A 121 -5.00 81.36 16.16
N GLN A 122 -5.12 82.15 17.22
CA GLN A 122 -6.32 82.15 18.06
C GLN A 122 -7.54 82.64 17.26
N LYS A 123 -7.37 83.66 16.41
CA LYS A 123 -8.43 84.08 15.48
C LYS A 123 -8.74 82.99 14.45
N PHE A 124 -7.71 82.42 13.82
CA PHE A 124 -7.86 81.33 12.85
C PHE A 124 -8.52 80.10 13.47
N PHE A 125 -8.10 79.65 14.66
CA PHE A 125 -8.69 78.53 15.38
C PHE A 125 -10.10 78.83 15.86
N SER A 126 -10.42 80.08 16.25
CA SER A 126 -11.81 80.42 16.58
C SER A 126 -12.72 80.34 15.35
N GLN A 127 -12.22 80.77 14.19
CA GLN A 127 -12.93 80.70 12.92
C GLN A 127 -13.06 79.25 12.43
N VAL A 128 -11.95 78.51 12.38
CA VAL A 128 -11.91 77.08 12.05
C VAL A 128 -12.73 76.24 13.03
N SER A 129 -12.82 76.59 14.31
CA SER A 129 -13.66 75.87 15.26
C SER A 129 -15.15 76.08 15.00
N THR A 130 -15.52 77.25 14.47
CA THR A 130 -16.89 77.57 14.07
C THR A 130 -17.21 76.83 12.77
N ASP A 131 -16.32 76.91 11.77
CA ASP A 131 -16.47 76.22 10.49
C ASP A 131 -16.46 74.70 10.64
N LEU A 132 -15.62 74.16 11.54
CA LEU A 132 -15.61 72.73 11.88
C LEU A 132 -16.88 72.31 12.61
N LYS A 133 -17.45 73.14 13.48
CA LYS A 133 -18.72 72.80 14.14
C LYS A 133 -19.86 72.75 13.13
N GLU A 134 -19.88 73.66 12.17
CA GLU A 134 -20.88 73.69 11.11
C GLU A 134 -20.69 72.53 10.12
N SER A 135 -19.47 72.33 9.62
CA SER A 135 -19.14 71.21 8.73
C SER A 135 -19.31 69.85 9.40
N ASN A 136 -19.00 69.71 10.69
CA ASN A 136 -19.22 68.47 11.43
C ASN A 136 -20.72 68.20 11.63
N LYS A 137 -21.55 69.24 11.78
CA LYS A 137 -23.02 69.07 11.81
C LYS A 137 -23.54 68.57 10.47
N GLU A 138 -23.09 69.17 9.36
CA GLU A 138 -23.45 68.72 8.00
C GLU A 138 -22.95 67.30 7.71
N ALA A 139 -21.71 66.98 8.10
CA ALA A 139 -21.15 65.64 7.94
C ALA A 139 -21.90 64.60 8.79
N LEU A 140 -22.34 64.96 10.00
CA LEU A 140 -23.10 64.08 10.88
C LEU A 140 -24.51 63.84 10.33
N ASP A 141 -25.16 64.87 9.78
CA ASP A 141 -26.46 64.74 9.09
C ASP A 141 -26.32 63.86 7.82
N LEU A 142 -25.24 64.03 7.06
CA LEU A 142 -24.93 63.20 5.89
C LEU A 142 -24.65 61.74 6.27
N LEU A 143 -23.91 61.49 7.35
CA LEU A 143 -23.66 60.14 7.87
C LEU A 143 -24.94 59.48 8.40
N VAL A 144 -25.84 60.24 9.04
CA VAL A 144 -27.15 59.72 9.46
C VAL A 144 -28.00 59.33 8.26
N ALA A 145 -28.01 60.15 7.20
CA ALA A 145 -28.69 59.83 5.95
C ALA A 145 -28.09 58.58 5.27
N GLN A 146 -26.76 58.50 5.19
CA GLN A 146 -26.04 57.35 4.64
C GLN A 146 -26.31 56.07 5.44
N LYS A 147 -26.30 56.13 6.76
CA LYS A 147 -26.61 54.99 7.65
C LYS A 147 -28.04 54.47 7.43
N ARG A 148 -29.01 55.37 7.21
CA ARG A 148 -30.40 54.97 6.87
C ARG A 148 -30.47 54.31 5.49
N ALA A 149 -29.76 54.85 4.50
CA ALA A 149 -29.69 54.26 3.17
C ALA A 149 -29.04 52.86 3.19
N ILE A 150 -27.91 52.70 3.90
CA ILE A 150 -27.23 51.41 4.07
C ILE A 150 -28.13 50.40 4.78
N ARG A 151 -28.85 50.80 5.84
CA ARG A 151 -29.81 49.89 6.50
C ARG A 151 -30.91 49.43 5.55
N LYS A 152 -31.43 50.32 4.70
CA LYS A 152 -32.45 49.96 3.71
C LYS A 152 -31.92 48.97 2.68
N VAL A 153 -30.75 49.25 2.10
CA VAL A 153 -30.08 48.35 1.14
C VAL A 153 -29.76 46.99 1.78
N SER A 154 -29.28 46.99 3.03
CA SER A 154 -29.00 45.75 3.76
C SER A 154 -30.26 44.94 4.01
N SER A 155 -31.37 45.58 4.36
CA SER A 155 -32.67 44.91 4.55
C SER A 155 -33.18 44.30 3.25
N ASP A 156 -33.10 45.05 2.15
CA ASP A 156 -33.53 44.59 0.83
C ASP A 156 -32.67 43.42 0.35
N MET A 157 -31.35 43.48 0.57
CA MET A 157 -30.42 42.42 0.22
C MET A 157 -30.67 41.14 1.03
N VAL A 158 -30.95 41.26 2.34
CA VAL A 158 -31.32 40.11 3.19
C VAL A 158 -32.60 39.46 2.68
N SER A 159 -33.63 40.24 2.33
CA SER A 159 -34.88 39.69 1.78
C SER A 159 -34.66 38.96 0.44
N VAL A 160 -33.82 39.49 -0.45
CA VAL A 160 -33.47 38.83 -1.72
C VAL A 160 -32.71 37.52 -1.46
N ILE A 161 -31.78 37.52 -0.49
CA ILE A 161 -31.01 36.33 -0.12
C ILE A 161 -31.93 35.25 0.48
N GLU A 162 -32.83 35.61 1.40
CA GLU A 162 -33.78 34.68 2.01
C GLU A 162 -34.68 34.03 0.94
N LYS A 163 -35.21 34.84 0.01
CA LYS A 163 -36.04 34.34 -1.10
C LYS A 163 -35.26 33.37 -2.00
N LYS A 164 -34.03 33.75 -2.41
CA LYS A 164 -33.18 32.88 -3.25
C LYS A 164 -32.76 31.60 -2.52
N THR A 165 -32.53 31.69 -1.21
CA THR A 165 -32.15 30.52 -0.39
C THR A 165 -33.32 29.55 -0.27
N GLY A 166 -34.56 30.03 -0.13
CA GLY A 166 -35.76 29.20 -0.18
C GLY A 166 -35.93 28.48 -1.52
N GLU A 167 -35.84 29.22 -2.64
CA GLU A 167 -35.95 28.66 -3.99
C GLU A 167 -34.85 27.60 -4.28
N ILE A 168 -33.63 27.83 -3.81
CA ILE A 168 -32.52 26.87 -3.92
C ILE A 168 -32.76 25.65 -3.03
N GLY A 169 -33.24 25.84 -1.80
CA GLY A 169 -33.55 24.77 -0.86
C GLY A 169 -34.60 23.80 -1.40
N ASP A 170 -35.68 24.32 -1.98
CA ASP A 170 -36.75 23.52 -2.59
C ASP A 170 -36.23 22.73 -3.80
N LYS A 171 -35.37 23.34 -4.62
CA LYS A 171 -34.74 22.66 -5.76
C LYS A 171 -33.81 21.53 -5.31
N ILE A 172 -32.95 21.77 -4.32
CA ILE A 172 -32.05 20.77 -3.76
C ILE A 172 -32.83 19.60 -3.15
N SER A 173 -33.92 19.89 -2.42
CA SER A 173 -34.79 18.86 -1.85
C SER A 173 -35.43 17.99 -2.93
N GLY A 174 -35.87 18.59 -4.04
CA GLY A 174 -36.39 17.86 -5.20
C GLY A 174 -35.33 16.96 -5.86
N ASP A 175 -34.12 17.47 -6.05
CA ASP A 175 -33.03 16.72 -6.66
C ASP A 175 -32.54 15.56 -5.76
N LEU A 176 -32.49 15.76 -4.44
CA LEU A 176 -32.16 14.71 -3.47
C LEU A 176 -33.17 13.55 -3.51
N LYS A 177 -34.47 13.85 -3.60
CA LYS A 177 -35.50 12.80 -3.74
C LYS A 177 -35.35 12.00 -5.04
N ARG A 178 -34.94 12.65 -6.14
CA ARG A 178 -34.67 11.96 -7.42
C ARG A 178 -33.43 11.08 -7.33
N GLN A 179 -32.38 11.55 -6.66
CA GLN A 179 -31.17 10.75 -6.41
C GLN A 179 -31.49 9.54 -5.53
N GLU A 180 -32.28 9.71 -4.47
CA GLU A 180 -32.70 8.61 -3.59
C GLU A 180 -33.47 7.52 -4.37
N ALA A 181 -34.40 7.91 -5.24
CA ALA A 181 -35.12 6.96 -6.09
C ALA A 181 -34.18 6.20 -7.05
N THR A 182 -33.17 6.88 -7.60
CA THR A 182 -32.17 6.28 -8.49
C THR A 182 -31.28 5.29 -7.74
N ILE A 183 -30.80 5.66 -6.54
CA ILE A 183 -29.98 4.79 -5.68
C ILE A 183 -30.75 3.53 -5.30
N ASN A 184 -32.03 3.66 -4.95
CA ASN A 184 -32.88 2.51 -4.64
C ASN A 184 -33.07 1.58 -5.87
N GLY A 185 -33.20 2.14 -7.06
CA GLY A 185 -33.23 1.37 -8.32
C GLY A 185 -31.94 0.58 -8.57
N VAL A 186 -30.79 1.23 -8.39
CA VAL A 186 -29.46 0.58 -8.53
C VAL A 186 -29.28 -0.51 -7.48
N LYS A 187 -29.71 -0.29 -6.23
CA LYS A 187 -29.64 -1.31 -5.17
C LYS A 187 -30.43 -2.56 -5.53
N ARG A 188 -31.62 -2.40 -6.11
CA ARG A 188 -32.44 -3.54 -6.58
C ARG A 188 -31.77 -4.28 -7.73
N GLN A 189 -31.24 -3.58 -8.73
CA GLN A 189 -30.49 -4.21 -9.83
C GLN A 189 -29.24 -4.95 -9.35
N SER A 190 -28.55 -4.42 -8.34
CA SER A 190 -27.41 -5.07 -7.71
C SER A 190 -27.81 -6.36 -7.00
N GLN A 191 -28.97 -6.39 -6.34
CA GLN A 191 -29.48 -7.61 -5.70
C GLN A 191 -29.87 -8.67 -6.73
N GLU A 192 -30.57 -8.27 -7.80
CA GLU A 192 -30.94 -9.17 -8.90
C GLU A 192 -29.67 -9.77 -9.56
N SER A 193 -28.66 -8.93 -9.84
CA SER A 193 -27.36 -9.39 -10.37
C SER A 193 -26.64 -10.38 -9.43
N ALA A 194 -26.66 -10.12 -8.11
CA ALA A 194 -26.04 -11.01 -7.14
C ALA A 194 -26.70 -12.40 -7.11
N THR A 195 -28.02 -12.47 -7.32
CA THR A 195 -28.73 -13.75 -7.40
C THR A 195 -28.38 -14.53 -8.67
N SER A 196 -28.31 -13.87 -9.83
CA SER A 196 -27.91 -14.53 -11.09
C SER A 196 -26.46 -15.01 -11.06
N ILE A 197 -25.55 -14.26 -10.44
CA ILE A 197 -24.15 -14.69 -10.27
C ILE A 197 -24.08 -15.95 -9.38
N LYS A 198 -24.92 -16.04 -8.34
CA LYS A 198 -24.95 -17.22 -7.46
C LYS A 198 -25.45 -18.46 -8.21
N GLU A 199 -26.45 -18.30 -9.08
CA GLU A 199 -26.98 -19.36 -9.95
C GLU A 199 -25.93 -19.83 -10.97
N GLN A 200 -25.26 -18.90 -11.66
CA GLN A 200 -24.16 -19.22 -12.56
C GLN A 200 -23.01 -19.96 -11.86
N ARG A 201 -22.71 -19.61 -10.61
CA ARG A 201 -21.67 -20.30 -9.83
C ARG A 201 -22.04 -21.75 -9.54
N SER A 202 -23.31 -22.03 -9.23
CA SER A 202 -23.75 -23.43 -9.04
C SER A 202 -23.69 -24.24 -10.33
N GLU A 203 -24.03 -23.67 -11.48
CA GLU A 203 -23.90 -24.34 -12.77
C GLU A 203 -22.43 -24.67 -13.09
N LEU A 204 -21.52 -23.77 -12.76
CA LEU A 204 -20.08 -23.95 -13.00
C LEU A 204 -19.48 -25.06 -12.13
N GLU A 205 -19.89 -25.16 -10.87
CA GLU A 205 -19.50 -26.30 -10.00
C GLU A 205 -20.06 -27.63 -10.54
N GLU A 206 -21.26 -27.66 -11.09
CA GLU A 206 -21.81 -28.87 -11.73
C GLU A 206 -20.99 -29.27 -12.97
N ILE A 207 -20.62 -28.30 -13.81
CA ILE A 207 -19.77 -28.54 -14.98
C ILE A 207 -18.39 -29.07 -14.54
N LYS A 208 -17.82 -28.51 -13.48
CA LYS A 208 -16.54 -28.96 -12.93
C LYS A 208 -16.60 -30.42 -12.48
N LEU A 209 -17.64 -30.82 -11.74
CA LEU A 209 -17.84 -32.21 -11.33
C LEU A 209 -18.02 -33.16 -12.53
N LYS A 210 -18.70 -32.70 -13.59
CA LYS A 210 -18.81 -33.48 -14.85
C LYS A 210 -17.45 -33.62 -15.53
N LEU A 211 -16.61 -32.59 -15.49
CA LEU A 211 -15.27 -32.63 -16.07
C LEU A 211 -14.35 -33.58 -15.31
N GLU A 212 -14.34 -33.56 -13.98
CA GLU A 212 -13.55 -34.49 -13.15
C GLU A 212 -13.94 -35.94 -13.41
N ARG A 213 -15.23 -36.24 -13.64
CA ARG A 213 -15.69 -37.58 -14.03
C ARG A 213 -15.19 -38.01 -15.41
N ILE A 214 -15.12 -37.08 -16.37
CA ILE A 214 -14.60 -37.35 -17.72
C ILE A 214 -13.08 -37.49 -17.70
N GLU A 215 -12.38 -36.66 -16.92
CA GLU A 215 -10.94 -36.75 -16.76
C GLU A 215 -10.52 -38.07 -16.11
N GLY A 216 -11.25 -38.52 -15.08
CA GLY A 216 -11.04 -39.84 -14.48
C GLY A 216 -11.23 -41.00 -15.47
N SER A 217 -12.13 -40.88 -16.46
CA SER A 217 -12.32 -41.92 -17.48
C SER A 217 -11.35 -41.84 -18.65
N ILE A 218 -10.71 -40.69 -18.88
CA ILE A 218 -9.71 -40.49 -19.93
C ILE A 218 -8.29 -40.80 -19.44
N ALA A 219 -7.95 -40.47 -18.18
CA ALA A 219 -6.65 -40.74 -17.59
C ALA A 219 -6.33 -42.25 -17.50
N ALA A 220 -7.35 -43.11 -17.43
CA ALA A 220 -7.22 -44.57 -17.41
C ALA A 220 -6.66 -45.19 -18.72
N ASN A 221 -6.51 -44.41 -19.79
CA ASN A 221 -6.05 -44.90 -21.11
C ASN A 221 -4.61 -44.53 -21.46
N GLN A 222 -3.83 -43.96 -20.53
CA GLN A 222 -2.40 -43.75 -20.76
C GLN A 222 -1.61 -44.96 -20.23
N SER A 223 -0.64 -45.43 -21.01
CA SER A 223 0.32 -46.44 -20.54
C SER A 223 1.18 -45.84 -19.43
N SER A 224 1.46 -46.64 -18.40
CA SER A 224 2.32 -46.24 -17.28
C SER A 224 3.76 -45.98 -17.74
N LEU A 225 4.19 -46.70 -18.79
CA LEU A 225 5.53 -46.59 -19.36
C LEU A 225 5.49 -46.34 -20.87
N LYS A 226 6.48 -45.61 -21.39
CA LYS A 226 6.73 -45.32 -22.80
C LYS A 226 8.14 -45.79 -23.18
N SER A 227 8.37 -46.03 -24.47
CA SER A 227 9.67 -46.51 -24.96
C SER A 227 10.82 -45.53 -24.74
N VAL A 228 10.53 -44.24 -24.55
CA VAL A 228 11.53 -43.17 -24.33
C VAL A 228 11.83 -42.94 -22.85
N ASP A 229 11.11 -43.58 -21.94
CA ASP A 229 11.30 -43.42 -20.50
C ASP A 229 12.60 -44.10 -20.05
N ASN A 230 13.01 -43.84 -18.81
CA ASN A 230 14.26 -44.38 -18.29
C ASN A 230 14.07 -45.83 -17.85
N PRO A 231 15.11 -46.69 -17.96
CA PRO A 231 15.03 -48.04 -17.43
C PRO A 231 14.70 -48.10 -15.93
N GLU A 232 15.07 -47.09 -15.14
CA GLU A 232 14.74 -47.04 -13.70
C GLU A 232 13.26 -46.81 -13.40
N ASP A 233 12.45 -46.40 -14.39
CA ASP A 233 11.00 -46.26 -14.24
C ASP A 233 10.30 -47.64 -14.21
N ILE A 234 11.02 -48.71 -14.56
CA ILE A 234 10.56 -50.10 -14.42
C ILE A 234 10.73 -50.57 -12.97
N LYS A 235 9.63 -50.99 -12.33
CA LYS A 235 9.65 -51.56 -10.97
C LYS A 235 10.62 -52.75 -10.90
N GLY A 236 11.58 -52.69 -9.98
CA GLY A 236 12.66 -53.67 -9.84
C GLY A 236 14.02 -53.20 -10.38
N ILE A 237 14.05 -52.15 -11.21
CA ILE A 237 15.30 -51.53 -11.69
C ILE A 237 15.66 -50.35 -10.80
N GLY A 238 16.47 -50.61 -9.77
CA GLY A 238 17.01 -49.55 -8.92
C GLY A 238 18.11 -48.72 -9.60
N PRO A 239 18.50 -47.55 -9.04
CA PRO A 239 19.49 -46.64 -9.63
C PRO A 239 20.83 -47.29 -9.96
N ALA A 240 21.26 -48.25 -9.13
CA ALA A 240 22.52 -48.95 -9.37
C ALA A 240 22.44 -49.93 -10.55
N LEU A 241 21.26 -50.51 -10.87
CA LEU A 241 21.09 -51.38 -12.03
C LEU A 241 20.91 -50.51 -13.28
N GLY A 242 20.16 -49.42 -13.17
CA GLY A 242 20.06 -48.41 -14.22
C GLY A 242 21.43 -47.88 -14.65
N LYS A 243 22.35 -47.65 -13.71
CA LYS A 243 23.75 -47.28 -14.04
C LYS A 243 24.49 -48.38 -14.81
N GLU A 244 24.34 -49.64 -14.43
CA GLU A 244 24.95 -50.78 -15.15
C GLU A 244 24.38 -50.89 -16.57
N LEU A 245 23.07 -50.76 -16.74
CA LEU A 245 22.39 -50.76 -18.05
C LEU A 245 22.90 -49.62 -18.96
N ARG A 246 23.06 -48.41 -18.42
CA ARG A 246 23.62 -47.29 -19.19
C ARG A 246 25.05 -47.53 -19.66
N ILE A 247 25.88 -48.23 -18.87
CA ILE A 247 27.25 -48.60 -19.28
C ILE A 247 27.22 -49.57 -20.47
N LEU A 248 26.17 -50.39 -20.59
CA LEU A 248 25.93 -51.28 -21.73
C LEU A 248 25.32 -50.56 -22.95
N GLY A 249 25.10 -49.24 -22.87
CA GLY A 249 24.46 -48.47 -23.92
C GLY A 249 22.93 -48.54 -23.91
N ILE A 250 22.33 -49.12 -22.87
CA ILE A 250 20.87 -49.19 -22.71
C ILE A 250 20.43 -47.92 -21.99
N ALA A 251 19.98 -46.92 -22.75
CA ALA A 251 19.64 -45.60 -22.21
C ALA A 251 18.13 -45.43 -21.99
N SER A 252 17.29 -46.19 -22.68
CA SER A 252 15.83 -46.10 -22.63
C SER A 252 15.16 -47.46 -22.42
N VAL A 253 13.88 -47.44 -22.01
CA VAL A 253 13.03 -48.65 -21.96
C VAL A 253 12.98 -49.36 -23.31
N GLY A 254 12.93 -48.61 -24.42
CA GLY A 254 12.96 -49.17 -25.76
C GLY A 254 14.25 -49.98 -26.02
N ASP A 255 15.41 -49.43 -25.65
CA ASP A 255 16.70 -50.13 -25.78
C ASP A 255 16.74 -51.38 -24.87
N PHE A 256 16.16 -51.27 -23.68
CA PHE A 256 16.11 -52.37 -22.72
C PHE A 256 15.29 -53.55 -23.24
N LEU A 257 14.16 -53.27 -23.90
CA LEU A 257 13.26 -54.30 -24.46
C LEU A 257 13.83 -55.04 -25.67
N ILE A 258 14.73 -54.42 -26.45
CA ILE A 258 15.34 -55.05 -27.63
C ILE A 258 16.65 -55.77 -27.32
N THR A 259 17.25 -55.51 -26.15
CA THR A 259 18.51 -56.13 -25.75
C THR A 259 18.29 -57.57 -25.30
N ASP A 260 19.20 -58.47 -25.66
CA ASP A 260 19.11 -59.87 -25.26
C ASP A 260 19.22 -60.02 -23.71
N PRO A 261 18.24 -60.63 -23.03
CA PRO A 261 18.30 -60.84 -21.58
C PRO A 261 19.50 -61.69 -21.12
N GLU A 262 20.08 -62.55 -21.98
CA GLU A 262 21.32 -63.26 -21.67
C GLU A 262 22.49 -62.27 -21.51
N VAL A 263 22.61 -61.30 -22.42
CA VAL A 263 23.64 -60.25 -22.35
C VAL A 263 23.46 -59.37 -21.11
N ILE A 264 22.21 -59.04 -20.77
CA ILE A 264 21.91 -58.29 -19.54
C ILE A 264 22.34 -59.10 -18.32
N GLY A 265 22.01 -60.40 -18.28
CA GLY A 265 22.35 -61.29 -17.17
C GLY A 265 23.85 -61.51 -16.99
N GLU A 266 24.62 -61.56 -18.08
CA GLU A 266 26.08 -61.72 -18.01
C GLU A 266 26.83 -60.46 -17.57
N LYS A 267 26.31 -59.28 -17.93
CA LYS A 267 27.02 -58.01 -17.80
C LYS A 267 26.56 -57.15 -16.63
N THR A 268 25.45 -57.51 -16.00
CA THR A 268 24.90 -56.82 -14.85
C THR A 268 24.82 -57.77 -13.66
N ARG A 269 24.32 -57.29 -12.52
CA ARG A 269 24.13 -58.10 -11.32
C ARG A 269 22.86 -58.97 -11.29
N VAL A 270 21.98 -58.87 -12.29
CA VAL A 270 20.74 -59.68 -12.34
C VAL A 270 20.98 -60.97 -13.10
N SER A 271 20.21 -62.03 -12.81
CA SER A 271 20.25 -63.25 -13.61
C SER A 271 19.53 -63.06 -14.95
N GLN A 272 19.77 -63.96 -15.91
CA GLN A 272 19.03 -64.00 -17.18
C GLN A 272 17.51 -64.09 -16.94
N GLU A 273 17.06 -64.96 -16.05
CA GLU A 273 15.64 -65.10 -15.70
C GLU A 273 15.06 -63.81 -15.11
N MET A 274 15.82 -63.13 -14.25
CA MET A 274 15.39 -61.84 -13.71
C MET A 274 15.34 -60.76 -14.80
N ALA A 275 16.28 -60.76 -15.76
CA ALA A 275 16.26 -59.86 -16.89
C ALA A 275 15.02 -60.11 -17.78
N GLU A 276 14.66 -61.37 -18.06
CA GLU A 276 13.42 -61.72 -18.76
C GLU A 276 12.18 -61.19 -18.03
N ASN A 277 12.10 -61.38 -16.71
CA ASN A 277 10.96 -60.92 -15.91
C ASN A 277 10.86 -59.38 -15.89
N LEU A 278 11.99 -58.67 -15.82
CA LEU A 278 12.03 -57.21 -15.91
C LEU A 278 11.62 -56.70 -17.31
N GLN A 279 12.00 -57.41 -18.38
CA GLN A 279 11.56 -57.08 -19.73
C GLN A 279 10.06 -57.35 -19.90
N ALA A 280 9.55 -58.46 -19.38
CA ALA A 280 8.12 -58.76 -19.37
C ALA A 280 7.33 -57.66 -18.63
N MET A 281 7.79 -57.27 -17.44
CA MET A 281 7.23 -56.18 -16.65
C MET A 281 7.16 -54.88 -17.46
N ALA A 282 8.26 -54.51 -18.12
CA ALA A 282 8.32 -53.31 -18.95
C ALA A 282 7.34 -53.37 -20.14
N GLN A 283 7.21 -54.51 -20.81
CA GLN A 283 6.24 -54.68 -21.91
C GLN A 283 4.79 -54.54 -21.43
N LEU A 284 4.49 -55.07 -20.25
CA LEU A 284 3.14 -55.02 -19.66
C LEU A 284 2.79 -53.61 -19.17
N LEU A 285 3.73 -52.88 -18.57
CA LEU A 285 3.56 -51.48 -18.17
C LEU A 285 3.30 -50.52 -19.35
N MET A 286 3.66 -50.94 -20.57
CA MET A 286 3.33 -50.20 -21.79
C MET A 286 1.88 -50.40 -22.26
N ILE A 287 1.10 -51.26 -21.58
CA ILE A 287 -0.32 -51.46 -21.87
C ILE A 287 -1.14 -50.42 -21.06
N PRO A 288 -1.95 -49.59 -21.73
CA PRO A 288 -2.87 -48.67 -21.06
C PRO A 288 -3.70 -49.33 -19.95
N GLY A 289 -3.67 -48.71 -18.76
CA GLY A 289 -4.42 -49.16 -17.60
C GLY A 289 -3.77 -50.31 -16.81
N VAL A 290 -2.56 -50.75 -17.16
CA VAL A 290 -1.76 -51.68 -16.35
C VAL A 290 -0.78 -50.87 -15.51
N ASP A 291 -0.89 -50.94 -14.19
CA ASP A 291 0.07 -50.33 -13.28
C ASP A 291 1.23 -51.28 -12.91
N SER A 292 2.13 -50.81 -12.04
CA SER A 292 3.31 -51.58 -11.64
C SER A 292 3.02 -52.75 -10.70
N SER A 293 1.90 -52.73 -9.99
CA SER A 293 1.44 -53.87 -9.18
C SER A 293 0.74 -54.89 -10.08
N ASP A 294 -0.08 -54.44 -11.02
CA ASP A 294 -0.74 -55.27 -12.02
C ASP A 294 0.26 -56.04 -12.88
N ALA A 295 1.27 -55.33 -13.40
CA ALA A 295 2.32 -55.94 -14.22
C ALA A 295 3.10 -57.00 -13.42
N GLU A 296 3.35 -56.79 -12.13
CA GLU A 296 3.99 -57.78 -11.25
C GLU A 296 3.11 -59.03 -11.07
N LEU A 297 1.82 -58.83 -10.81
CA LEU A 297 0.86 -59.93 -10.71
C LEU A 297 0.76 -60.74 -12.01
N LEU A 298 0.80 -60.07 -13.16
CA LEU A 298 0.76 -60.71 -14.47
C LEU A 298 2.03 -61.52 -14.76
N VAL A 299 3.22 -60.98 -14.45
CA VAL A 299 4.49 -61.71 -14.58
C VAL A 299 4.49 -62.94 -13.68
N GLU A 300 4.04 -62.81 -12.43
CA GLU A 300 3.94 -63.92 -11.47
C GLU A 300 2.87 -64.94 -11.90
N ALA A 301 1.83 -64.49 -12.60
CA ALA A 301 0.87 -65.35 -13.28
C ALA A 301 1.45 -66.04 -14.54
N GLY A 302 2.72 -65.83 -14.85
CA GLY A 302 3.43 -66.46 -15.96
C GLY A 302 3.22 -65.80 -17.31
N ILE A 303 2.71 -64.56 -17.35
CA ILE A 303 2.59 -63.78 -18.57
C ILE A 303 3.91 -63.05 -18.81
N LYS A 304 4.68 -63.49 -19.81
CA LYS A 304 6.01 -62.95 -20.12
C LYS A 304 6.00 -61.94 -21.28
N SER A 305 4.89 -61.79 -22.00
CA SER A 305 4.80 -60.83 -23.10
C SER A 305 3.40 -60.29 -23.31
N ARG A 306 3.32 -59.13 -24.00
CA ARG A 306 2.04 -58.56 -24.46
C ARG A 306 1.24 -59.55 -25.32
N LYS A 307 1.92 -60.34 -26.16
CA LYS A 307 1.27 -61.33 -27.02
C LYS A 307 0.64 -62.46 -26.22
N GLU A 308 1.37 -62.98 -25.23
CA GLU A 308 0.84 -64.02 -24.33
C GLU A 308 -0.37 -63.56 -23.54
N LEU A 309 -0.40 -62.28 -23.15
CA LEU A 309 -1.58 -61.67 -22.52
C LEU A 309 -2.78 -61.62 -23.48
N ALA A 310 -2.55 -61.20 -24.73
CA ALA A 310 -3.60 -61.06 -25.76
C ALA A 310 -4.28 -62.41 -26.11
N ASP A 311 -3.52 -63.50 -26.01
CA ASP A 311 -3.92 -64.87 -26.35
C ASP A 311 -4.51 -65.65 -25.15
N HIS A 312 -4.44 -65.12 -23.92
CA HIS A 312 -4.94 -65.80 -22.72
C HIS A 312 -6.47 -65.80 -22.61
N ASP A 313 -7.02 -66.85 -22.00
CA ASP A 313 -8.44 -66.92 -21.63
C ASP A 313 -8.71 -66.05 -20.39
N LEU A 314 -9.72 -65.18 -20.48
CA LEU A 314 -10.08 -64.23 -19.43
C LEU A 314 -10.37 -64.94 -18.09
N ILE A 315 -11.14 -66.03 -18.11
CA ILE A 315 -11.60 -66.70 -16.88
C ILE A 315 -10.41 -67.36 -16.18
N LEU A 316 -9.55 -68.03 -16.94
CA LEU A 316 -8.35 -68.67 -16.39
C LEU A 316 -7.35 -67.65 -15.84
N LEU A 317 -7.11 -66.56 -16.58
CA LEU A 317 -6.19 -65.51 -16.13
C LEU A 317 -6.70 -64.80 -14.89
N SER A 318 -7.98 -64.39 -14.87
CA SER A 318 -8.58 -63.73 -13.70
C SER A 318 -8.52 -64.58 -12.44
N LYS A 319 -8.72 -65.90 -12.58
CA LYS A 319 -8.58 -66.82 -11.45
C LYS A 319 -7.14 -66.85 -10.93
N LYS A 320 -6.15 -67.00 -11.82
CA LYS A 320 -4.73 -67.11 -11.45
C LYS A 320 -4.21 -65.81 -10.83
N VAL A 321 -4.50 -64.67 -11.44
CA VAL A 321 -4.16 -63.34 -10.91
C VAL A 321 -4.81 -63.12 -9.55
N GLY A 322 -6.09 -63.49 -9.40
CA GLY A 322 -6.80 -63.35 -8.12
C GLY A 322 -6.21 -64.19 -6.98
N GLU A 323 -5.77 -65.42 -7.26
CA GLU A 323 -5.08 -66.26 -6.28
C GLU A 323 -3.75 -65.62 -5.80
N ILE A 324 -2.98 -65.04 -6.73
CA ILE A 324 -1.70 -64.36 -6.43
C ILE A 324 -1.95 -63.04 -5.69
N ALA A 325 -2.91 -62.23 -6.15
CA ALA A 325 -3.28 -60.97 -5.53
C ALA A 325 -3.69 -61.16 -4.07
N LYS A 326 -4.45 -62.24 -3.77
CA LYS A 326 -4.80 -62.60 -2.40
C LYS A 326 -3.57 -62.84 -1.52
N ILE A 327 -2.57 -63.58 -2.03
CA ILE A 327 -1.31 -63.80 -1.32
C ILE A 327 -0.57 -62.46 -1.08
N TYR A 328 -0.60 -61.56 -2.05
CA TYR A 328 0.07 -60.25 -1.95
C TYR A 328 -0.62 -59.32 -0.93
N VAL A 329 -1.95 -59.35 -0.85
CA VAL A 329 -2.71 -58.64 0.19
C VAL A 329 -2.38 -59.21 1.58
N ASP A 330 -2.33 -60.53 1.72
CA ASP A 330 -1.98 -61.18 2.99
C ASP A 330 -0.53 -60.85 3.43
N GLN A 331 0.37 -60.60 2.48
CA GLN A 331 1.75 -60.16 2.71
C GLN A 331 1.87 -58.63 2.91
N GLY A 332 0.81 -57.86 2.68
CA GLY A 332 0.82 -56.40 2.73
C GLY A 332 1.58 -55.73 1.58
N LYS A 333 1.76 -56.43 0.45
CA LYS A 333 2.43 -55.88 -0.75
C LYS A 333 1.54 -54.95 -1.57
N ILE A 334 0.23 -55.25 -1.61
CA ILE A 334 -0.80 -54.47 -2.31
C ILE A 334 -2.00 -54.28 -1.38
N SER A 335 -2.76 -53.21 -1.58
CA SER A 335 -4.02 -52.97 -0.86
C SER A 335 -5.17 -53.82 -1.44
N LYS A 336 -6.28 -53.95 -0.70
CA LYS A 336 -7.45 -54.69 -1.21
C LYS A 336 -8.15 -53.92 -2.35
N GLU A 337 -7.95 -52.62 -2.38
CA GLU A 337 -8.45 -51.70 -3.39
C GLU A 337 -7.67 -51.81 -4.70
N GLU A 338 -6.40 -52.23 -4.65
CA GLU A 338 -5.54 -52.55 -5.82
C GLU A 338 -5.79 -53.96 -6.38
N TYR A 339 -6.88 -54.61 -6.00
CA TYR A 339 -7.21 -55.95 -6.48
C TYR A 339 -7.75 -55.86 -7.92
N PRO A 340 -7.09 -56.46 -8.93
CA PRO A 340 -7.55 -56.37 -10.30
C PRO A 340 -8.94 -56.97 -10.48
N THR A 341 -9.86 -56.17 -11.02
CA THR A 341 -11.20 -56.62 -11.37
C THR A 341 -11.19 -57.42 -12.67
N MET A 342 -12.22 -58.25 -12.88
CA MET A 342 -12.34 -59.02 -14.12
C MET A 342 -12.49 -58.10 -15.35
N GLU A 343 -13.12 -56.94 -15.15
CA GLU A 343 -13.28 -55.90 -16.16
C GLU A 343 -11.95 -55.27 -16.58
N GLU A 344 -11.05 -54.99 -15.62
CA GLU A 344 -9.71 -54.49 -15.89
C GLU A 344 -8.88 -55.51 -16.66
N ILE A 345 -8.86 -56.77 -16.21
CA ILE A 345 -8.14 -57.85 -16.90
C ILE A 345 -8.66 -58.03 -18.33
N SER A 346 -9.98 -57.98 -18.52
CA SER A 346 -10.61 -58.01 -19.85
C SER A 346 -10.17 -56.83 -20.73
N SER A 347 -10.07 -55.63 -20.14
CA SER A 347 -9.56 -54.45 -20.83
C SER A 347 -8.11 -54.64 -21.25
N TRP A 348 -7.23 -55.13 -20.37
CA TRP A 348 -5.82 -55.38 -20.67
C TRP A 348 -5.64 -56.39 -21.80
N ILE A 349 -6.36 -57.52 -21.78
CA ILE A 349 -6.34 -58.52 -22.86
C ILE A 349 -6.78 -57.88 -24.19
N ARG A 350 -7.84 -57.06 -24.16
CA ARG A 350 -8.35 -56.40 -25.37
C ARG A 350 -7.37 -55.38 -25.94
N VAL A 351 -6.68 -54.62 -25.10
CA VAL A 351 -5.68 -53.61 -25.51
C VAL A 351 -4.35 -54.27 -25.91
N ALA A 352 -4.05 -55.45 -25.36
CA ALA A 352 -2.87 -56.22 -25.70
C ALA A 352 -2.91 -56.76 -27.14
N ARG A 353 -4.10 -57.11 -27.64
CA ARG A 353 -4.37 -57.48 -29.04
C ARG A 353 -4.10 -56.31 -29.99
#